data_AF-A0A3R7HX33-F1
#
_entry.id   AF-A0A3R7HX33-F1
#
_cell.length_a   1.000
_cell.length_b   1.000
_cell.length_c   1.000
_cell.angle_alpha   90.00
_cell.angle_beta   90.00
_cell.angle_gamma   90.00
#
_symmetry.space_group_name_H-M   'P 1'
#
loop_
_entity.id
_entity.type
_entity.pdbx_description
1 polymer ?
#
loop_
_entity_poly.entity_id
_entity_poly.type
_entity_poly.pdbx_seq_one_letter_code
_entity_poly.pdbx_strand_id
1 'polypeptide(L)'
;MLAIHIRDGMLEELLEGVIESQGLWMAYVLLLVGAVVLTYSVEKLISYLTRASLGLGVSIFALAIVFTGFEFDDTVIALVFGAGELEQVALGTALGTALAITGITLAVAAVVRPFPVAIPDDYLWLFALSPLALVPFVLVGTLTLVHGLLLAAIFLGLFGYIVYREFHRDVPVFRDSEIAERLEADGGVAIDDLHVSDVDIRTVLEEIPEDRIVADRPYEGLFWLGLAGVALVGVTAGALLLETGSEALVESWGLEQTVFGATVLTLVLTFENLLLTLEPVRRGVPEIGIGHVIGSVIFSVTANVGVIAFVAEVAIPRAVLVFHLPAVLVCTAVAAYFISSGRLRRRHGYALLGLYAVYWLVALVVFGGVPIPEAL
;
A
#
# COMPACT_ATOMS: atom_id res chain seq x y z
N MET A 1 17.05 -23.87 15.40
CA MET A 1 17.75 -23.52 14.15
C MET A 1 17.06 -24.12 12.91
N LEU A 2 15.73 -24.33 12.94
CA LEU A 2 14.98 -24.95 11.82
C LEU A 2 13.44 -24.72 11.93
N ALA A 3 12.99 -23.53 12.36
CA ALA A 3 11.56 -23.31 12.62
C ALA A 3 11.03 -21.92 12.21
N ILE A 4 11.82 -21.13 11.47
CA ILE A 4 11.39 -19.84 10.91
C ILE A 4 11.90 -19.76 9.45
N HIS A 5 11.63 -20.83 8.71
CA HIS A 5 11.83 -20.92 7.25
C HIS A 5 10.51 -21.38 6.60
N ILE A 6 9.39 -21.18 7.30
CA ILE A 6 8.22 -22.06 7.23
C ILE A 6 6.96 -21.19 7.43
N ARG A 7 6.51 -20.49 6.39
CA ARG A 7 5.06 -20.32 6.19
C ARG A 7 4.62 -19.79 4.83
N ASP A 8 5.30 -18.78 4.27
CA ASP A 8 4.88 -18.19 3.00
C ASP A 8 5.61 -18.79 1.80
N GLY A 9 6.92 -19.06 1.92
CA GLY A 9 7.63 -19.93 0.97
C GLY A 9 7.00 -21.34 0.89
N MET A 10 6.32 -21.81 1.93
CA MET A 10 5.55 -23.07 1.84
C MET A 10 4.30 -22.94 0.96
N LEU A 11 3.58 -21.82 1.01
CA LEU A 11 2.37 -21.66 0.20
C LEU A 11 2.76 -21.46 -1.26
N GLU A 12 3.77 -20.65 -1.52
CA GLU A 12 4.32 -20.44 -2.85
C GLU A 12 4.88 -21.74 -3.44
N GLU A 13 5.76 -22.46 -2.72
CA GLU A 13 6.27 -23.79 -3.14
C GLU A 13 5.13 -24.80 -3.34
N LEU A 14 4.06 -24.74 -2.51
CA LEU A 14 2.88 -25.59 -2.71
C LEU A 14 2.13 -25.21 -3.98
N LEU A 15 1.96 -23.91 -4.26
CA LEU A 15 1.29 -23.43 -5.46
C LEU A 15 2.12 -23.77 -6.71
N GLU A 16 3.42 -23.55 -6.70
CA GLU A 16 4.37 -23.97 -7.73
C GLU A 16 4.29 -25.49 -7.94
N GLY A 17 4.35 -26.30 -6.87
CA GLY A 17 4.19 -27.75 -6.97
C GLY A 17 2.81 -28.18 -7.52
N VAL A 18 1.76 -27.41 -7.25
CA VAL A 18 0.43 -27.63 -7.86
C VAL A 18 0.46 -27.30 -9.36
N ILE A 19 1.15 -26.23 -9.78
CA ILE A 19 1.34 -25.91 -11.20
C ILE A 19 2.17 -26.98 -11.90
N GLU A 20 3.27 -27.42 -11.30
CA GLU A 20 4.12 -28.49 -11.85
C GLU A 20 3.33 -29.80 -12.01
N SER A 21 2.49 -30.15 -11.03
CA SER A 21 1.73 -31.40 -11.05
C SER A 21 0.50 -31.38 -11.96
N GLN A 22 -0.18 -30.23 -12.12
CA GLN A 22 -1.39 -30.10 -12.94
C GLN A 22 -1.09 -29.56 -14.35
N GLY A 23 0.04 -28.90 -14.54
CA GLY A 23 0.45 -28.24 -15.78
C GLY A 23 0.07 -26.75 -15.85
N LEU A 24 0.56 -26.09 -16.90
CA LEU A 24 0.49 -24.63 -17.08
C LEU A 24 -0.92 -24.02 -17.04
N TRP A 25 -1.98 -24.79 -17.35
CA TRP A 25 -3.35 -24.28 -17.26
C TRP A 25 -3.70 -23.82 -15.84
N MET A 26 -3.06 -24.41 -14.82
CA MET A 26 -3.23 -24.01 -13.43
C MET A 26 -2.77 -22.57 -13.19
N ALA A 27 -1.68 -22.11 -13.82
CA ALA A 27 -1.21 -20.74 -13.70
C ALA A 27 -2.30 -19.72 -14.10
N TYR A 28 -3.03 -19.99 -15.19
CA TYR A 28 -4.18 -19.16 -15.60
C TYR A 28 -5.34 -19.21 -14.61
N VAL A 29 -5.56 -20.36 -13.95
CA VAL A 29 -6.58 -20.49 -12.90
C VAL A 29 -6.18 -19.70 -11.66
N LEU A 30 -4.91 -19.78 -11.23
CA LEU A 30 -4.39 -18.99 -10.12
C LEU A 30 -4.53 -17.49 -10.40
N LEU A 31 -4.21 -17.04 -11.62
CA LEU A 31 -4.43 -15.65 -12.01
C LEU A 31 -5.90 -15.22 -11.91
N LEU A 32 -6.82 -16.03 -12.44
CA LEU A 32 -8.25 -15.71 -12.42
C LEU A 32 -8.79 -15.72 -10.99
N VAL A 33 -8.48 -16.75 -10.21
CA VAL A 33 -8.92 -16.89 -8.82
C VAL A 33 -8.30 -15.79 -7.97
N GLY A 34 -7.01 -15.51 -8.13
CA GLY A 34 -6.29 -14.42 -7.47
C GLY A 34 -6.93 -13.07 -7.74
N ALA A 35 -7.21 -12.73 -9.00
CA ALA A 35 -7.90 -11.49 -9.36
C ALA A 35 -9.29 -11.37 -8.71
N VAL A 36 -10.07 -12.46 -8.71
CA VAL A 36 -11.41 -12.49 -8.09
C VAL A 36 -11.33 -12.36 -6.58
N VAL A 37 -10.47 -13.14 -5.93
CA VAL A 37 -10.27 -13.12 -4.48
C VAL A 37 -9.75 -11.76 -4.02
N LEU A 38 -8.75 -11.21 -4.71
CA LEU A 38 -8.20 -9.90 -4.42
C LEU A 38 -9.27 -8.82 -4.53
N THR A 39 -9.96 -8.74 -5.67
CA THR A 39 -11.01 -7.73 -5.88
C THR A 39 -12.11 -7.85 -4.83
N TYR A 40 -12.64 -9.06 -4.61
CA TYR A 40 -13.68 -9.31 -3.61
C TYR A 40 -13.22 -8.89 -2.21
N SER A 41 -11.99 -9.26 -1.83
CA SER A 41 -11.44 -8.97 -0.52
C SER A 41 -11.23 -7.48 -0.29
N VAL A 42 -10.76 -6.73 -1.29
CA VAL A 42 -10.65 -5.27 -1.24
C VAL A 42 -12.02 -4.62 -1.02
N GLU A 43 -13.06 -5.07 -1.73
CA GLU A 43 -14.42 -4.55 -1.54
C GLU A 43 -14.96 -4.81 -0.12
N LYS A 44 -14.69 -6.00 0.43
CA LYS A 44 -15.04 -6.33 1.81
C LYS A 44 -14.25 -5.53 2.81
N LEU A 45 -12.95 -5.36 2.58
CA LEU A 45 -12.09 -4.56 3.43
C LEU A 45 -12.62 -3.12 3.54
N ILE A 46 -12.98 -2.50 2.41
CA ILE A 46 -13.59 -1.17 2.38
C ILE A 46 -14.87 -1.13 3.22
N SER A 47 -15.77 -2.09 3.01
CA SER A 47 -17.06 -2.16 3.71
C SER A 47 -16.90 -2.36 5.21
N TYR A 48 -15.96 -3.22 5.62
CA TYR A 48 -15.71 -3.55 7.02
C TYR A 48 -14.96 -2.45 7.75
N LEU A 49 -13.98 -1.81 7.12
CA LEU A 49 -13.31 -0.63 7.69
C LEU A 49 -14.29 0.52 7.89
N THR A 50 -15.20 0.72 6.94
CA THR A 50 -16.26 1.73 7.07
C THR A 50 -17.15 1.42 8.28
N ARG A 51 -17.64 0.19 8.43
CA ARG A 51 -18.48 -0.20 9.59
C ARG A 51 -17.73 -0.18 10.92
N ALA A 52 -16.46 -0.60 10.92
CA ALA A 52 -15.59 -0.55 12.09
C ALA A 52 -15.37 0.89 12.55
N SER A 53 -15.18 1.84 11.62
CA SER A 53 -15.03 3.26 11.94
C SER A 53 -16.26 3.80 12.70
N LEU A 54 -17.46 3.50 12.20
CA LEU A 54 -18.73 3.93 12.80
C LEU A 54 -18.93 3.32 14.19
N GLY A 55 -18.60 2.03 14.34
CA GLY A 55 -18.76 1.31 15.61
C GLY A 55 -17.70 1.66 16.67
N LEU A 56 -16.50 2.10 16.26
CA LEU A 56 -15.40 2.48 17.16
C LEU A 56 -15.33 3.98 17.42
N GLY A 57 -15.98 4.82 16.61
CA GLY A 57 -15.81 6.27 16.66
C GLY A 57 -14.41 6.74 16.23
N VAL A 58 -13.69 5.92 15.46
CA VAL A 58 -12.35 6.21 14.93
C VAL A 58 -12.47 6.56 13.45
N SER A 59 -11.67 7.49 12.96
CA SER A 59 -11.68 7.83 11.54
C SER A 59 -11.37 6.65 10.62
N ILE A 60 -12.14 6.56 9.53
CA ILE A 60 -11.92 5.61 8.43
C ILE A 60 -10.49 5.72 7.88
N PHE A 61 -9.96 6.94 7.80
CA PHE A 61 -8.61 7.20 7.31
C PHE A 61 -7.54 6.53 8.19
N ALA A 62 -7.66 6.65 9.52
CA ALA A 62 -6.70 6.02 10.42
C ALA A 62 -6.80 4.50 10.40
N LEU A 63 -8.02 3.95 10.37
CA LEU A 63 -8.20 2.50 10.19
C LEU A 63 -7.61 2.02 8.87
N ALA A 64 -7.74 2.80 7.80
CA ALA A 64 -7.11 2.49 6.52
C ALA A 64 -5.58 2.48 6.61
N ILE A 65 -4.94 3.49 7.22
CA ILE A 65 -3.48 3.47 7.45
C ILE A 65 -3.08 2.20 8.21
N VAL A 66 -3.83 1.84 9.27
CA VAL A 66 -3.52 0.68 10.11
C VAL A 66 -3.66 -0.66 9.37
N PHE A 67 -4.68 -0.81 8.52
CA PHE A 67 -4.99 -2.09 7.87
C PHE A 67 -4.37 -2.24 6.48
N THR A 68 -4.27 -1.15 5.73
CA THR A 68 -3.84 -1.16 4.33
C THR A 68 -2.49 -0.51 4.11
N GLY A 69 -1.99 0.27 5.08
CA GLY A 69 -0.69 0.94 4.97
C GLY A 69 0.51 0.07 5.36
N PHE A 70 0.27 -1.13 5.89
CA PHE A 70 1.33 -2.10 6.14
C PHE A 70 1.42 -3.04 4.94
N GLU A 71 2.52 -2.97 4.20
CA GLU A 71 2.78 -3.85 3.06
C GLU A 71 3.39 -5.15 3.57
N PHE A 72 2.52 -6.06 4.01
CA PHE A 72 2.94 -7.35 4.58
C PHE A 72 3.75 -8.18 3.58
N ASP A 73 3.32 -8.20 2.32
CA ASP A 73 3.95 -9.00 1.26
C ASP A 73 5.35 -8.48 0.93
N ASP A 74 5.51 -7.16 0.81
CA ASP A 74 6.82 -6.50 0.68
C ASP A 74 7.76 -6.79 1.86
N THR A 75 7.22 -6.92 3.08
CA THR A 75 8.01 -7.27 4.26
C THR A 75 8.54 -8.69 4.17
N VAL A 76 7.73 -9.62 3.66
CA VAL A 76 8.15 -11.01 3.45
C VAL A 76 9.24 -11.07 2.38
N ILE A 77 9.04 -10.41 1.24
CA ILE A 77 10.04 -10.31 0.16
C ILE A 77 11.35 -9.71 0.72
N ALA A 78 11.26 -8.66 1.52
CA ALA A 78 12.41 -8.06 2.19
C ALA A 78 13.15 -9.04 3.11
N LEU A 79 12.44 -9.86 3.88
CA LEU A 79 13.02 -10.90 4.73
C LEU A 79 13.69 -11.99 3.90
N VAL A 80 13.06 -12.45 2.81
CA VAL A 80 13.56 -13.51 1.93
C VAL A 80 14.84 -13.07 1.23
N PHE A 81 14.82 -11.91 0.56
CA PHE A 81 16.00 -11.36 -0.11
C PHE A 81 17.09 -10.95 0.86
N GLY A 82 16.72 -10.43 2.03
CA GLY A 82 17.68 -10.11 3.10
C GLY A 82 18.42 -11.34 3.62
N ALA A 83 17.77 -12.49 3.69
CA ALA A 83 18.40 -13.74 4.12
C ALA A 83 19.19 -14.45 3.01
N GLY A 84 18.88 -14.15 1.75
CA GLY A 84 19.46 -14.79 0.56
C GLY A 84 20.67 -14.10 -0.06
N GLU A 85 21.36 -13.20 0.66
CA GLU A 85 22.48 -12.38 0.12
C GLU A 85 22.08 -11.45 -1.04
N LEU A 86 20.80 -11.06 -1.12
CA LEU A 86 20.23 -10.16 -2.13
C LEU A 86 19.73 -8.86 -1.50
N GLU A 87 20.44 -8.34 -0.49
CA GLU A 87 19.95 -7.21 0.32
C GLU A 87 19.79 -5.91 -0.50
N GLN A 88 20.61 -5.75 -1.55
CA GLN A 88 20.50 -4.61 -2.45
C GLN A 88 19.23 -4.67 -3.31
N VAL A 89 18.77 -5.88 -3.65
CA VAL A 89 17.49 -6.08 -4.34
C VAL A 89 16.35 -5.73 -3.39
N ALA A 90 16.39 -6.22 -2.15
CA ALA A 90 15.41 -5.90 -1.12
C ALA A 90 15.28 -4.37 -0.91
N LEU A 91 16.40 -3.66 -0.79
CA LEU A 91 16.41 -2.20 -0.65
C LEU A 91 15.84 -1.51 -1.89
N GLY A 92 16.18 -2.01 -3.07
CA GLY A 92 15.65 -1.54 -4.35
C GLY A 92 14.13 -1.69 -4.43
N THR A 93 13.59 -2.83 -3.99
CA THR A 93 12.15 -3.09 -3.91
C THR A 93 11.48 -2.10 -2.97
N ALA A 94 11.97 -1.93 -1.73
CA ALA A 94 11.35 -1.00 -0.77
C ALA A 94 11.23 0.45 -1.30
N LEU A 95 12.28 0.96 -1.96
CA LEU A 95 12.25 2.29 -2.59
C LEU A 95 11.40 2.32 -3.87
N GLY A 96 11.42 1.22 -4.63
CA GLY A 96 10.64 1.02 -5.84
C GLY A 96 9.13 1.01 -5.55
N THR A 97 8.70 0.34 -4.48
CA THR A 97 7.31 0.29 -4.05
C THR A 97 6.82 1.69 -3.65
N ALA A 98 7.58 2.43 -2.82
CA ALA A 98 7.23 3.82 -2.50
C ALA A 98 7.07 4.72 -3.75
N LEU A 99 7.94 4.54 -4.75
CA LEU A 99 7.83 5.23 -6.04
C LEU A 99 6.64 4.76 -6.87
N ALA A 100 6.33 3.47 -6.88
CA ALA A 100 5.20 2.90 -7.62
C ALA A 100 3.87 3.34 -7.01
N ILE A 101 3.77 3.40 -5.68
CA ILE A 101 2.57 3.88 -4.98
C ILE A 101 2.27 5.33 -5.37
N THR A 102 3.28 6.19 -5.31
CA THR A 102 3.10 7.62 -5.62
C THR A 102 2.97 7.88 -7.13
N GLY A 103 3.77 7.19 -7.93
CA GLY A 103 3.93 7.43 -9.37
C GLY A 103 2.95 6.69 -10.27
N ILE A 104 2.51 5.49 -9.89
CA ILE A 104 1.50 4.70 -10.61
C ILE A 104 0.20 4.68 -9.83
N THR A 105 0.18 4.13 -8.61
CA THR A 105 -1.06 3.78 -7.90
C THR A 105 -1.97 5.00 -7.66
N LEU A 106 -1.45 6.01 -6.96
CA LEU A 106 -2.15 7.28 -6.73
C LEU A 106 -2.48 7.99 -8.06
N ALA A 107 -1.55 7.92 -9.00
CA ALA A 107 -1.63 8.62 -10.26
C ALA A 107 -2.74 8.07 -11.16
N VAL A 108 -2.82 6.75 -11.33
CA VAL A 108 -3.87 6.04 -12.07
C VAL A 108 -5.21 6.25 -11.39
N ALA A 109 -5.29 6.17 -10.06
CA ALA A 109 -6.52 6.48 -9.32
C ALA A 109 -7.06 7.88 -9.67
N ALA A 110 -6.18 8.89 -9.65
CA ALA A 110 -6.54 10.28 -9.99
C ALA A 110 -6.88 10.49 -11.48
N VAL A 111 -6.25 9.75 -12.41
CA VAL A 111 -6.56 9.79 -13.85
C VAL A 111 -7.93 9.17 -14.12
N VAL A 112 -8.17 7.96 -13.58
CA VAL A 112 -9.41 7.21 -13.78
C VAL A 112 -10.59 7.97 -13.21
N ARG A 113 -10.52 8.37 -11.94
CA ARG A 113 -11.62 9.04 -11.25
C ARG A 113 -11.11 10.16 -10.34
N PRO A 114 -11.11 11.43 -10.78
CA PRO A 114 -10.76 12.57 -9.93
C PRO A 114 -11.60 12.63 -8.65
N PHE A 115 -10.95 12.84 -7.51
CA PHE A 115 -11.60 12.69 -6.20
C PHE A 115 -11.18 13.79 -5.22
N PRO A 116 -12.09 14.23 -4.32
CA PRO A 116 -11.74 15.14 -3.24
C PRO A 116 -10.81 14.43 -2.25
N VAL A 117 -9.89 15.18 -1.66
CA VAL A 117 -9.02 14.68 -0.61
C VAL A 117 -9.05 15.69 0.53
N ALA A 118 -9.59 15.28 1.67
CA ALA A 118 -9.56 16.04 2.91
C ALA A 118 -8.74 15.23 3.90
N ILE A 119 -7.48 15.64 4.08
CA ILE A 119 -6.61 15.06 5.10
C ILE A 119 -5.97 16.17 5.93
N PRO A 120 -5.71 15.93 7.22
CA PRO A 120 -5.00 16.87 8.06
C PRO A 120 -3.58 17.20 7.54
N ASP A 121 -3.20 18.48 7.67
CA ASP A 121 -1.92 18.99 7.15
C ASP A 121 -0.69 18.28 7.74
N ASP A 122 -0.73 17.90 9.00
CA ASP A 122 0.34 17.14 9.65
C ASP A 122 0.51 15.74 9.08
N TYR A 123 -0.57 15.03 8.70
CA TYR A 123 -0.46 13.74 8.01
C TYR A 123 0.18 13.91 6.64
N LEU A 124 -0.14 15.01 5.97
CA LEU A 124 0.51 15.38 4.73
C LEU A 124 2.00 15.69 4.91
N TRP A 125 2.39 16.37 5.99
CA TRP A 125 3.79 16.61 6.31
C TRP A 125 4.53 15.32 6.65
N LEU A 126 3.92 14.42 7.43
CA LEU A 126 4.48 13.10 7.72
C LEU A 126 4.73 12.31 6.44
N PHE A 127 3.75 12.31 5.52
CA PHE A 127 3.89 11.70 4.21
C PHE A 127 5.02 12.34 3.38
N ALA A 128 5.03 13.67 3.23
CA ALA A 128 6.00 14.38 2.41
C ALA A 128 7.44 14.23 2.92
N LEU A 129 7.61 14.17 4.25
CA LEU A 129 8.91 14.15 4.91
C LEU A 129 9.39 12.75 5.25
N SER A 130 8.55 11.71 5.18
CA SER A 130 8.96 10.35 5.55
C SER A 130 10.20 9.84 4.80
N PRO A 131 10.44 10.14 3.50
CA PRO A 131 11.67 9.69 2.84
C PRO A 131 12.93 10.34 3.40
N LEU A 132 12.82 11.51 4.05
CA LEU A 132 13.97 12.15 4.71
C LEU A 132 14.48 11.35 5.89
N ALA A 133 13.65 10.48 6.49
CA ALA A 133 14.08 9.59 7.57
C ALA A 133 15.23 8.68 7.13
N LEU A 134 15.31 8.31 5.84
CA LEU A 134 16.39 7.48 5.31
C LEU A 134 17.71 8.22 5.10
N VAL A 135 17.69 9.54 4.90
CA VAL A 135 18.87 10.30 4.48
C VAL A 135 20.09 10.09 5.39
N PRO A 136 19.98 10.18 6.73
CA PRO A 136 21.13 9.95 7.61
C PRO A 136 21.74 8.56 7.45
N PHE A 137 20.90 7.53 7.30
CA PHE A 137 21.33 6.14 7.21
C PHE A 137 21.96 5.82 5.85
N VAL A 138 21.40 6.36 4.79
CA VAL A 138 21.92 6.20 3.43
C VAL A 138 23.28 6.91 3.30
N LEU A 139 23.48 8.07 3.97
CA LEU A 139 24.77 8.79 3.99
C LEU A 139 25.89 8.06 4.73
N VAL A 140 25.57 7.18 5.69
CA VAL A 140 26.57 6.34 6.38
C VAL A 140 27.18 5.32 5.42
N GLY A 141 26.46 4.91 4.37
CA GLY A 141 26.93 3.99 3.34
C GLY A 141 26.70 2.51 3.66
N THR A 142 26.38 2.17 4.92
CA THR A 142 25.96 0.81 5.31
C THR A 142 24.80 0.84 6.29
N LEU A 143 23.79 0.01 6.05
CA LEU A 143 22.68 -0.24 6.98
C LEU A 143 23.04 -1.44 7.85
N THR A 144 23.02 -1.23 9.16
CA THR A 144 23.31 -2.26 10.16
C THR A 144 22.03 -2.57 10.93
N LEU A 145 22.05 -3.63 11.75
CA LEU A 145 20.95 -3.94 12.66
C LEU A 145 20.55 -2.75 13.54
N VAL A 146 21.50 -1.94 14.00
CA VAL A 146 21.21 -0.73 14.80
C VAL A 146 20.42 0.29 13.97
N HIS A 147 20.81 0.50 12.71
CA HIS A 147 20.06 1.35 11.77
C HIS A 147 18.65 0.79 11.54
N GLY A 148 18.51 -0.54 11.42
CA GLY A 148 17.21 -1.20 11.29
C GLY A 148 16.29 -0.96 12.47
N LEU A 149 16.79 -1.13 13.70
CA LEU A 149 16.04 -0.83 14.92
C LEU A 149 15.64 0.65 15.02
N LEU A 150 16.52 1.56 14.62
CA LEU A 150 16.23 2.99 14.61
C LEU A 150 15.14 3.34 13.59
N LEU A 151 15.17 2.77 12.38
CA LEU A 151 14.14 2.96 11.37
C LEU A 151 12.79 2.38 11.80
N ALA A 152 12.79 1.20 12.41
CA ALA A 152 11.58 0.63 13.01
C ALA A 152 11.03 1.50 14.15
N ALA A 153 11.90 2.06 14.99
CA ALA A 153 11.49 2.99 16.05
C ALA A 153 10.92 4.31 15.48
N ILE A 154 11.50 4.84 14.40
CA ILE A 154 10.97 6.00 13.67
C ILE A 154 9.58 5.66 13.13
N PHE A 155 9.42 4.53 12.45
CA PHE A 155 8.13 4.08 11.95
C PHE A 155 7.08 4.01 13.07
N LEU A 156 7.39 3.31 14.17
CA LEU A 156 6.48 3.19 15.31
C LEU A 156 6.16 4.56 15.94
N GLY A 157 7.10 5.50 15.94
CA GLY A 157 6.87 6.87 16.39
C GLY A 157 5.94 7.66 15.47
N LEU A 158 6.16 7.61 14.15
CA LEU A 158 5.33 8.30 13.15
C LEU A 158 3.92 7.70 13.12
N PHE A 159 3.83 6.37 13.05
CA PHE A 159 2.57 5.64 13.07
C PHE A 159 1.83 5.81 14.41
N GLY A 160 2.55 5.69 15.52
CA GLY A 160 2.03 5.93 16.86
C GLY A 160 1.50 7.35 17.04
N TYR A 161 2.14 8.36 16.43
CA TYR A 161 1.62 9.73 16.40
C TYR A 161 0.31 9.84 15.63
N ILE A 162 0.21 9.23 14.44
CA ILE A 162 -1.02 9.23 13.64
C ILE A 162 -2.16 8.58 14.43
N VAL A 163 -1.90 7.41 15.00
CA VAL A 163 -2.87 6.67 15.82
C VAL A 163 -3.26 7.46 17.06
N TYR A 164 -2.28 7.96 17.83
CA TYR A 164 -2.53 8.76 19.03
C TYR A 164 -3.37 9.99 18.72
N ARG A 165 -3.00 10.74 17.68
CA ARG A 165 -3.71 11.94 17.27
C ARG A 165 -5.14 11.64 16.88
N GLU A 166 -5.37 10.55 16.14
CA GLU A 166 -6.74 10.19 15.76
C GLU A 166 -7.60 9.79 16.96
N PHE A 167 -7.03 9.06 17.92
CA PHE A 167 -7.73 8.72 19.17
C PHE A 167 -8.05 9.94 20.05
N HIS A 168 -7.34 11.06 19.88
CA HIS A 168 -7.52 12.29 20.66
C HIS A 168 -8.19 13.41 19.87
N ARG A 169 -8.66 13.15 18.66
CA ARG A 169 -9.45 14.13 17.89
C ARG A 169 -10.90 14.08 18.35
N ASP A 170 -11.43 15.24 18.75
CA ASP A 170 -12.82 15.44 19.20
C ASP A 170 -13.87 15.37 18.06
N VAL A 171 -13.51 14.81 16.90
CA VAL A 171 -14.29 14.92 15.68
C VAL A 171 -14.27 13.60 14.91
N PRO A 172 -15.28 12.72 15.09
CA PRO A 172 -15.45 11.58 14.21
C PRO A 172 -15.71 12.08 12.78
N VAL A 173 -14.94 11.55 11.82
CA VAL A 173 -15.06 11.85 10.40
C VAL A 173 -16.29 11.12 9.84
N PHE A 174 -17.39 11.85 9.68
CA PHE A 174 -18.61 11.38 9.01
C PHE A 174 -18.77 12.14 7.69
N ARG A 175 -19.16 11.45 6.62
CA ARG A 175 -19.61 12.11 5.39
C ARG A 175 -21.00 11.63 5.01
N ASP A 176 -21.95 12.57 5.12
CA ASP A 176 -23.19 12.55 4.35
C ASP A 176 -23.02 13.38 3.08
N SER A 177 -23.63 12.91 2.00
CA SER A 177 -23.60 13.47 0.65
C SER A 177 -24.54 14.66 0.43
N GLU A 178 -25.21 15.21 1.46
CA GLU A 178 -26.08 16.39 1.30
C GLU A 178 -25.80 17.59 2.24
N ILE A 179 -24.86 17.50 3.19
CA ILE A 179 -24.56 18.60 4.13
C ILE A 179 -23.27 19.33 3.72
N ALA A 180 -23.12 19.66 2.45
CA ALA A 180 -21.91 20.33 1.93
C ALA A 180 -21.82 21.83 2.30
N GLU A 181 -22.81 22.41 2.97
CA GLU A 181 -22.85 23.86 3.25
C GLU A 181 -22.53 24.23 4.72
N ARG A 182 -22.16 23.26 5.57
CA ARG A 182 -21.84 23.52 7.00
C ARG A 182 -20.62 22.75 7.55
N LEU A 183 -19.65 22.41 6.70
CA LEU A 183 -18.46 21.64 7.09
C LEU A 183 -17.20 22.51 7.26
N GLU A 184 -16.46 22.27 8.35
CA GLU A 184 -15.05 22.60 8.45
C GLU A 184 -14.19 21.59 7.67
N ALA A 185 -12.98 22.00 7.31
CA ALA A 185 -12.24 21.53 6.13
C ALA A 185 -11.68 20.08 6.18
N ASP A 186 -11.84 19.33 7.27
CA ASP A 186 -11.20 18.03 7.46
C ASP A 186 -12.16 16.83 7.61
N GLY A 187 -13.46 17.05 7.40
CA GLY A 187 -14.47 15.99 7.31
C GLY A 187 -15.02 15.47 8.65
N GLY A 188 -14.71 16.13 9.77
CA GLY A 188 -15.31 15.83 11.07
C GLY A 188 -16.56 16.68 11.39
N VAL A 189 -17.46 16.14 12.23
CA VAL A 189 -18.50 16.92 12.95
C VAL A 189 -18.26 16.85 14.46
N ALA A 190 -18.31 18.01 15.15
CA ALA A 190 -18.10 18.08 16.60
C ALA A 190 -19.20 17.36 17.40
N ILE A 191 -18.82 16.68 18.49
CA ILE A 191 -19.74 15.90 19.35
C ILE A 191 -20.87 16.75 19.94
N ASP A 192 -20.60 18.02 20.23
CA ASP A 192 -21.59 18.93 20.84
C ASP A 192 -22.69 19.38 19.87
N ASP A 193 -22.52 19.21 18.56
CA ASP A 193 -23.51 19.56 17.53
C ASP A 193 -24.40 18.38 17.11
N LEU A 194 -24.14 17.17 17.65
CA LEU A 194 -24.89 15.95 17.35
C LEU A 194 -26.21 15.89 18.16
N HIS A 195 -27.28 16.46 17.61
CA HIS A 195 -28.63 16.06 18.00
C HIS A 195 -28.95 14.70 17.34
N VAL A 196 -29.02 13.63 18.14
CA VAL A 196 -29.34 12.25 17.74
C VAL A 196 -30.82 12.08 17.35
N SER A 197 -31.39 13.05 16.63
CA SER A 197 -32.78 13.06 16.19
C SER A 197 -32.98 13.17 14.68
N ASP A 198 -31.95 13.52 13.88
CA ASP A 198 -32.14 13.86 12.45
C ASP A 198 -31.26 13.09 11.45
N VAL A 199 -30.59 12.00 11.85
CA VAL A 199 -29.82 11.15 10.90
C VAL A 199 -30.36 9.72 10.92
N ASP A 200 -31.08 9.33 9.87
CA ASP A 200 -31.46 7.94 9.67
C ASP A 200 -30.25 7.18 9.13
N ILE A 201 -29.51 6.52 10.04
CA ILE A 201 -28.32 5.71 9.76
C ILE A 201 -28.57 4.70 8.60
N ARG A 202 -29.83 4.31 8.36
CA ARG A 202 -30.21 3.45 7.25
C ARG A 202 -29.92 4.04 5.87
N THR A 203 -30.08 5.36 5.69
CA THR A 203 -29.89 6.01 4.38
C THR A 203 -28.41 6.07 3.98
N VAL A 204 -27.51 6.25 4.96
CA VAL A 204 -26.04 6.19 4.78
C VAL A 204 -25.58 4.78 4.38
N LEU A 205 -26.29 3.76 4.83
CA LEU A 205 -25.94 2.35 4.61
C LEU A 205 -26.52 1.77 3.31
N GLU A 206 -27.61 2.32 2.79
CA GLU A 206 -28.20 1.92 1.50
C GLU A 206 -27.28 2.23 0.30
N GLU A 207 -26.31 3.15 0.43
CA GLU A 207 -25.32 3.46 -0.62
C GLU A 207 -24.09 2.52 -0.63
N ILE A 208 -23.88 1.69 0.40
CA ILE A 208 -22.79 0.70 0.42
C ILE A 208 -23.36 -0.65 -0.06
N PRO A 209 -22.91 -1.19 -1.22
CA PRO A 209 -23.45 -2.44 -1.77
C PRO A 209 -23.37 -3.58 -0.75
N GLU A 210 -24.53 -3.98 -0.24
CA GLU A 210 -24.65 -4.88 0.90
C GLU A 210 -24.13 -6.29 0.60
N ASP A 211 -23.38 -6.85 1.55
CA ASP A 211 -23.51 -8.28 1.85
C ASP A 211 -24.73 -8.49 2.73
N ARG A 212 -25.77 -9.08 2.13
CA ARG A 212 -26.98 -9.56 2.80
C ARG A 212 -26.72 -10.61 3.90
N ILE A 213 -25.48 -11.08 4.05
CA ILE A 213 -25.12 -12.16 4.99
C ILE A 213 -24.87 -11.62 6.41
N VAL A 214 -24.50 -10.34 6.57
CA VAL A 214 -24.07 -9.78 7.88
C VAL A 214 -24.77 -8.44 8.21
N ALA A 215 -25.85 -8.11 7.51
CA ALA A 215 -26.56 -6.83 7.65
C ALA A 215 -27.27 -6.63 9.02
N ASP A 216 -27.67 -7.72 9.69
CA ASP A 216 -28.49 -7.66 10.90
C ASP A 216 -27.70 -7.55 12.23
N ARG A 217 -26.37 -7.43 12.19
CA ARG A 217 -25.52 -7.35 13.40
C ARG A 217 -25.36 -5.89 13.86
N PRO A 218 -25.50 -5.59 15.16
CA PRO A 218 -25.26 -4.24 15.69
C PRO A 218 -23.81 -3.80 15.41
N TYR A 219 -23.57 -2.48 15.40
CA TYR A 219 -22.28 -1.81 15.13
C TYR A 219 -21.23 -2.06 16.21
N GLU A 220 -20.96 -3.33 16.53
CA GLU A 220 -19.84 -3.72 17.38
C GLU A 220 -18.55 -3.47 16.58
N GLY A 221 -17.93 -2.31 16.78
CA GLY A 221 -16.80 -1.87 15.98
C GLY A 221 -15.65 -2.89 15.93
N LEU A 222 -15.40 -3.61 17.03
CA LEU A 222 -14.40 -4.68 17.11
C LEU A 222 -14.72 -5.89 16.24
N PHE A 223 -15.99 -6.26 16.07
CA PHE A 223 -16.39 -7.37 15.21
C PHE A 223 -16.08 -7.05 13.75
N TRP A 224 -16.47 -5.85 13.29
CA TRP A 224 -16.17 -5.37 11.95
C TRP A 224 -14.67 -5.20 11.72
N LEU A 225 -13.94 -4.76 12.73
CA LEU A 225 -12.48 -4.67 12.69
C LEU A 225 -11.83 -6.06 12.50
N GLY A 226 -12.33 -7.08 13.21
CA GLY A 226 -11.89 -8.46 13.03
C GLY A 226 -12.18 -8.99 11.63
N LEU A 227 -13.35 -8.66 11.08
CA LEU A 227 -13.73 -9.00 9.71
C LEU A 227 -12.86 -8.28 8.66
N ALA A 228 -12.48 -7.02 8.91
CA ALA A 228 -11.51 -6.29 8.11
C ALA A 228 -10.14 -6.98 8.10
N GLY A 229 -9.71 -7.54 9.24
CA GLY A 229 -8.50 -8.36 9.31
C GLY A 229 -8.60 -9.63 8.45
N VAL A 230 -9.75 -10.31 8.45
CA VAL A 230 -9.98 -11.46 7.56
C VAL A 230 -9.98 -11.06 6.09
N ALA A 231 -10.58 -9.91 5.76
CA ALA A 231 -10.56 -9.38 4.39
C ALA A 231 -9.14 -9.06 3.95
N LEU A 232 -8.31 -8.48 4.82
CA LEU A 232 -6.91 -8.20 4.54
C LEU A 232 -6.11 -9.48 4.24
N VAL A 233 -6.33 -10.56 5.00
CA VAL A 233 -5.74 -11.88 4.67
C VAL A 233 -6.18 -12.36 3.27
N GLY A 234 -7.43 -12.11 2.89
CA GLY A 234 -7.91 -12.39 1.54
C GLY A 234 -7.27 -11.53 0.45
N VAL A 235 -6.93 -10.27 0.75
CA VAL A 235 -6.19 -9.38 -0.16
C VAL A 235 -4.80 -9.97 -0.42
N THR A 236 -4.03 -10.22 0.63
CA THR A 236 -2.69 -10.86 0.56
C THR A 236 -2.74 -12.22 -0.17
N ALA A 237 -3.69 -13.08 0.15
CA ALA A 237 -3.84 -14.36 -0.54
C ALA A 237 -4.15 -14.19 -2.04
N GLY A 238 -4.97 -13.20 -2.40
CA GLY A 238 -5.27 -12.89 -3.79
C GLY A 238 -4.06 -12.35 -4.56
N ALA A 239 -3.24 -11.53 -3.91
CA ALA A 239 -1.99 -11.01 -4.46
C ALA A 239 -0.97 -12.14 -4.70
N LEU A 240 -0.76 -13.04 -3.72
CA LEU A 240 0.12 -14.20 -3.87
C LEU A 240 -0.29 -15.10 -5.04
N LEU A 241 -1.59 -15.39 -5.19
CA LEU A 241 -2.08 -16.19 -6.33
C LEU A 241 -1.82 -15.50 -7.68
N LEU A 242 -1.90 -14.17 -7.73
CA LEU A 242 -1.59 -13.40 -8.94
C LEU A 242 -0.10 -13.42 -9.26
N GLU A 243 0.74 -13.28 -8.24
CA GLU A 243 2.20 -13.32 -8.34
C GLU A 243 2.66 -14.68 -8.86
N THR A 244 2.40 -15.76 -8.12
CA THR A 244 2.82 -17.12 -8.51
C THR A 244 2.27 -17.53 -9.88
N GLY A 245 1.01 -17.17 -10.17
CA GLY A 245 0.41 -17.43 -11.48
C GLY A 245 1.09 -16.65 -12.61
N SER A 246 1.53 -15.42 -12.37
CA SER A 246 2.21 -14.58 -13.35
C SER A 246 3.64 -15.05 -13.60
N GLU A 247 4.36 -15.41 -12.55
CA GLU A 247 5.73 -15.93 -12.62
C GLU A 247 5.80 -17.21 -13.45
N ALA A 248 4.93 -18.17 -13.17
CA ALA A 248 4.85 -19.41 -13.95
C ALA A 248 4.56 -19.17 -15.44
N LEU A 249 3.72 -18.17 -15.77
CA LEU A 249 3.48 -17.82 -17.18
C LEU A 249 4.68 -17.15 -17.84
N VAL A 250 5.30 -16.19 -17.15
CA VAL A 250 6.51 -15.49 -17.62
C VAL A 250 7.64 -16.49 -17.86
N GLU A 251 7.82 -17.45 -16.97
CA GLU A 251 8.80 -18.53 -17.11
C GLU A 251 8.47 -19.45 -18.30
N SER A 252 7.21 -19.89 -18.41
CA SER A 252 6.79 -20.78 -19.51
C SER A 252 6.94 -20.16 -20.90
N TRP A 253 6.93 -18.83 -20.98
CA TRP A 253 7.14 -18.07 -22.22
C TRP A 253 8.62 -17.76 -22.49
N GLY A 254 9.53 -18.18 -21.60
CA GLY A 254 10.97 -17.89 -21.68
C GLY A 254 11.27 -16.40 -21.51
N LEU A 255 10.45 -15.70 -20.71
CA LEU A 255 10.53 -14.26 -20.51
C LEU A 255 11.13 -13.89 -19.15
N GLU A 256 11.47 -14.84 -18.27
CA GLU A 256 11.91 -14.57 -16.89
C GLU A 256 13.14 -13.65 -16.80
N GLN A 257 14.05 -13.72 -17.78
CA GLN A 257 15.28 -12.93 -17.83
C GLN A 257 15.17 -11.70 -18.76
N THR A 258 13.95 -11.34 -19.17
CA THR A 258 13.72 -10.23 -20.09
C THR A 258 13.20 -8.98 -19.36
N VAL A 259 13.56 -7.80 -19.87
CA VAL A 259 12.98 -6.52 -19.42
C VAL A 259 11.45 -6.57 -19.46
N PHE A 260 10.90 -7.22 -20.49
CA PHE A 260 9.46 -7.36 -20.66
C PHE A 260 8.84 -8.22 -19.56
N GLY A 261 9.42 -9.39 -19.25
CA GLY A 261 8.97 -10.25 -18.15
C GLY A 261 9.00 -9.53 -16.81
N ALA A 262 10.12 -8.89 -16.48
CA ALA A 262 10.26 -8.08 -15.27
C ALA A 262 9.23 -6.94 -15.19
N THR A 263 8.93 -6.29 -16.32
CA THR A 263 7.90 -5.23 -16.39
C THR A 263 6.51 -5.80 -16.13
N VAL A 264 6.18 -6.96 -16.70
CA VAL A 264 4.88 -7.62 -16.47
C VAL A 264 4.73 -7.98 -14.99
N LEU A 265 5.73 -8.60 -14.37
CA LEU A 265 5.71 -8.95 -12.94
C LEU A 265 5.57 -7.70 -12.05
N THR A 266 6.33 -6.64 -12.35
CA THR A 266 6.21 -5.36 -11.61
C THR A 266 4.80 -4.76 -11.72
N LEU A 267 4.15 -4.86 -12.88
CA LEU A 267 2.78 -4.39 -13.06
C LEU A 267 1.78 -5.22 -12.24
N VAL A 268 2.00 -6.53 -12.12
CA VAL A 268 1.18 -7.42 -11.29
C VAL A 268 1.34 -7.09 -9.81
N LEU A 269 2.58 -6.90 -9.33
CA LEU A 269 2.85 -6.44 -7.96
C LEU A 269 2.18 -5.09 -7.64
N THR A 270 2.13 -4.19 -8.63
CA THR A 270 1.47 -2.88 -8.45
C THR A 270 -0.06 -2.98 -8.46
N PHE A 271 -0.64 -4.09 -8.93
CA PHE A 271 -2.08 -4.24 -9.13
C PHE A 271 -2.86 -4.25 -7.81
N GLU A 272 -2.35 -4.91 -6.78
CA GLU A 272 -2.94 -4.87 -5.43
C GLU A 272 -3.03 -3.44 -4.90
N ASN A 273 -1.90 -2.74 -4.88
CA ASN A 273 -1.80 -1.34 -4.45
C ASN A 273 -2.78 -0.45 -5.23
N LEU A 274 -2.90 -0.69 -6.54
CA LEU A 274 -3.87 -0.01 -7.38
C LEU A 274 -5.31 -0.28 -6.95
N LEU A 275 -5.67 -1.53 -6.64
CA LEU A 275 -7.02 -1.87 -6.17
C LEU A 275 -7.33 -1.26 -4.80
N LEU A 276 -6.39 -1.35 -3.85
CA LEU A 276 -6.50 -0.76 -2.51
C LEU A 276 -6.65 0.77 -2.55
N THR A 277 -6.23 1.43 -3.64
CA THR A 277 -6.35 2.87 -3.83
C THR A 277 -7.54 3.28 -4.69
N LEU A 278 -7.74 2.62 -5.82
CA LEU A 278 -8.74 3.00 -6.82
C LEU A 278 -10.16 2.54 -6.44
N GLU A 279 -10.30 1.37 -5.81
CA GLU A 279 -11.63 0.85 -5.46
C GLU A 279 -12.33 1.69 -4.39
N PRO A 280 -11.68 2.14 -3.30
CA PRO A 280 -12.31 3.08 -2.37
C PRO A 280 -12.71 4.41 -3.02
N VAL A 281 -11.87 4.92 -3.94
CA VAL A 281 -12.18 6.11 -4.74
C VAL A 281 -13.43 5.88 -5.62
N ARG A 282 -13.57 4.68 -6.20
CA ARG A 282 -14.75 4.29 -6.99
C ARG A 282 -16.01 4.13 -6.15
N ARG A 283 -15.86 3.71 -4.89
CA ARG A 283 -16.96 3.54 -3.93
C ARG A 283 -17.32 4.82 -3.16
N GLY A 284 -16.63 5.93 -3.42
CA GLY A 284 -16.95 7.22 -2.82
C GLY A 284 -16.31 7.48 -1.45
N VAL A 285 -15.43 6.57 -1.00
CA VAL A 285 -14.65 6.64 0.25
C VAL A 285 -13.14 6.76 -0.06
N PRO A 286 -12.71 7.81 -0.79
CA PRO A 286 -11.31 8.00 -1.19
C PRO A 286 -10.33 8.10 -0.02
N GLU A 287 -10.82 8.38 1.19
CA GLU A 287 -10.05 8.48 2.43
C GLU A 287 -9.33 7.15 2.73
N ILE A 288 -9.94 6.01 2.42
CA ILE A 288 -9.27 4.69 2.56
C ILE A 288 -8.09 4.59 1.59
N GLY A 289 -8.29 4.97 0.33
CA GLY A 289 -7.24 4.89 -0.69
C GLY A 289 -6.06 5.83 -0.42
N ILE A 290 -6.33 7.04 0.10
CA ILE A 290 -5.26 7.96 0.53
C ILE A 290 -4.58 7.46 1.80
N GLY A 291 -5.33 6.84 2.72
CA GLY A 291 -4.79 6.17 3.90
C GLY A 291 -3.79 5.07 3.54
N HIS A 292 -4.14 4.20 2.58
CA HIS A 292 -3.23 3.21 2.01
C HIS A 292 -1.97 3.88 1.44
N VAL A 293 -2.12 4.84 0.52
CA VAL A 293 -0.97 5.51 -0.13
C VAL A 293 -0.01 6.13 0.89
N ILE A 294 -0.54 6.85 1.88
CA ILE A 294 0.28 7.51 2.91
C ILE A 294 0.94 6.49 3.83
N GLY A 295 0.15 5.53 4.33
CA GLY A 295 0.63 4.50 5.24
C GLY A 295 1.72 3.65 4.60
N SER A 296 1.47 3.15 3.38
CA SER A 296 2.41 2.30 2.66
C SER A 296 3.70 3.04 2.33
N VAL A 297 3.67 4.27 1.81
CA VAL A 297 4.92 5.01 1.54
C VAL A 297 5.73 5.25 2.81
N ILE A 298 5.08 5.59 3.93
CA ILE A 298 5.77 5.71 5.23
C ILE A 298 6.37 4.35 5.61
N PHE A 299 5.61 3.27 5.49
CA PHE A 299 6.05 1.91 5.80
C PHE A 299 7.25 1.48 4.95
N SER A 300 7.17 1.59 3.62
CA SER A 300 8.23 1.14 2.70
C SER A 300 9.53 1.87 2.96
N VAL A 301 9.50 3.19 3.20
CA VAL A 301 10.74 3.98 3.44
C VAL A 301 11.24 3.93 4.88
N THR A 302 10.51 3.33 5.82
CA THR A 302 10.96 3.23 7.22
C THR A 302 11.00 1.78 7.69
N ALA A 303 9.84 1.19 8.01
CA ALA A 303 9.75 -0.16 8.56
C ALA A 303 10.35 -1.20 7.62
N ASN A 304 10.04 -1.16 6.32
CA ASN A 304 10.51 -2.18 5.38
C ASN A 304 12.05 -2.15 5.24
N VAL A 305 12.63 -0.96 5.02
CA VAL A 305 14.10 -0.80 5.05
C VAL A 305 14.69 -1.20 6.40
N GLY A 306 13.98 -0.93 7.49
CA GLY A 306 14.38 -1.34 8.83
C GLY A 306 14.42 -2.87 9.02
N VAL A 307 13.44 -3.58 8.46
CA VAL A 307 13.37 -5.04 8.45
C VAL A 307 14.49 -5.64 7.63
N ILE A 308 14.79 -5.10 6.44
CA ILE A 308 15.93 -5.54 5.61
C ILE A 308 17.24 -5.43 6.42
N ALA A 309 17.46 -4.29 7.06
CA ALA A 309 18.65 -4.04 7.88
C ALA A 309 18.71 -4.89 9.17
N PHE A 310 17.58 -5.45 9.61
CA PHE A 310 17.53 -6.37 10.74
C PHE A 310 18.00 -7.79 10.36
N VAL A 311 17.74 -8.20 9.12
CA VAL A 311 18.14 -9.52 8.61
C VAL A 311 19.60 -9.55 8.18
N ALA A 312 20.06 -8.51 7.50
CA ALA A 312 21.42 -8.47 6.97
C ALA A 312 22.00 -7.05 6.92
N GLU A 313 23.34 -6.97 6.91
CA GLU A 313 24.04 -5.69 6.74
C GLU A 313 24.03 -5.29 5.25
N VAL A 314 23.46 -4.14 4.95
CA VAL A 314 23.24 -3.70 3.55
C VAL A 314 24.21 -2.60 3.18
N ALA A 315 25.10 -2.87 2.23
CA ALA A 315 25.90 -1.83 1.59
C ALA A 315 25.00 -0.98 0.69
N ILE A 316 24.99 0.34 0.90
CA ILE A 316 24.17 1.28 0.14
C ILE A 316 24.85 1.57 -1.21
N PRO A 317 24.24 1.19 -2.35
CA PRO A 317 24.78 1.54 -3.66
C PRO A 317 24.76 3.06 -3.85
N ARG A 318 25.78 3.60 -4.53
CA ARG A 318 25.85 5.03 -4.85
C ARG A 318 24.61 5.52 -5.62
N ALA A 319 24.01 4.66 -6.44
CA ALA A 319 22.77 4.96 -7.18
C ALA A 319 21.61 5.32 -6.24
N VAL A 320 21.51 4.69 -5.05
CA VAL A 320 20.47 4.99 -4.07
C VAL A 320 20.62 6.42 -3.57
N LEU A 321 21.84 6.83 -3.22
CA LEU A 321 22.16 8.17 -2.74
C LEU A 321 21.86 9.27 -3.77
N VAL A 322 22.28 9.07 -5.02
CA VAL A 322 22.27 10.14 -6.03
C VAL A 322 21.02 10.16 -6.89
N PHE A 323 20.24 9.07 -6.91
CA PHE A 323 19.11 8.93 -7.82
C PHE A 323 17.85 8.36 -7.16
N HIS A 324 17.87 7.14 -6.60
CA HIS A 324 16.63 6.51 -6.11
C HIS A 324 16.02 7.25 -4.93
N LEU A 325 16.80 7.60 -3.89
CA LEU A 325 16.29 8.34 -2.74
C LEU A 325 15.82 9.77 -3.11
N PRO A 326 16.58 10.57 -3.88
CA PRO A 326 16.08 11.84 -4.41
C PRO A 326 14.80 11.71 -5.23
N ALA A 327 14.66 10.65 -6.04
CA ALA A 327 13.45 10.40 -6.82
C ALA A 327 12.25 10.13 -5.91
N VAL A 328 12.40 9.26 -4.89
CA VAL A 328 11.35 9.00 -3.88
C VAL A 328 10.94 10.31 -3.21
N LEU A 329 11.92 11.11 -2.75
CA LEU A 329 11.66 12.39 -2.10
C LEU A 329 10.85 13.34 -3.00
N VAL A 330 11.25 13.50 -4.26
CA VAL A 330 10.58 14.39 -5.21
C VAL A 330 9.18 13.88 -5.56
N CYS A 331 9.02 12.59 -5.85
CA CYS A 331 7.72 12.00 -6.15
C CYS A 331 6.74 12.15 -4.99
N THR A 332 7.17 11.82 -3.77
CA THR A 332 6.35 11.92 -2.56
C THR A 332 6.02 13.39 -2.24
N ALA A 333 6.97 14.31 -2.37
CA ALA A 333 6.71 15.74 -2.16
C ALA A 333 5.74 16.32 -3.20
N VAL A 334 5.85 15.94 -4.48
CA VAL A 334 4.93 16.36 -5.54
C VAL A 334 3.54 15.76 -5.31
N ALA A 335 3.46 14.48 -4.94
CA ALA A 335 2.20 13.84 -4.57
C ALA A 335 1.54 14.57 -3.38
N ALA A 336 2.32 14.90 -2.35
CA ALA A 336 1.84 15.65 -1.19
C ALA A 336 1.31 17.04 -1.59
N TYR A 337 2.05 17.77 -2.43
CA TYR A 337 1.59 19.05 -2.95
C TYR A 337 0.28 18.94 -3.76
N PHE A 338 0.08 17.86 -4.51
CA PHE A 338 -1.19 17.66 -5.22
C PHE A 338 -2.32 17.25 -4.28
N ILE A 339 -2.04 16.50 -3.22
CA ILE A 339 -3.03 16.16 -2.19
C ILE A 339 -3.46 17.42 -1.42
N SER A 340 -2.52 18.32 -1.08
CA SER A 340 -2.81 19.57 -0.35
C SER A 340 -3.76 20.51 -1.09
N SER A 341 -3.93 20.34 -2.40
CA SER A 341 -4.89 21.11 -3.20
C SER A 341 -6.36 20.78 -2.91
N GLY A 342 -6.64 19.84 -1.99
CA GLY A 342 -7.98 19.42 -1.57
C GLY A 342 -8.72 18.54 -2.59
N ARG A 343 -8.16 18.38 -3.80
CA ARG A 343 -8.75 17.53 -4.84
C ARG A 343 -7.70 17.03 -5.82
N LEU A 344 -7.57 15.70 -5.94
CA LEU A 344 -6.76 15.09 -6.97
C LEU A 344 -7.49 15.11 -8.32
N ARG A 345 -6.83 15.71 -9.31
CA ARG A 345 -7.35 15.92 -10.66
C ARG A 345 -6.58 15.04 -11.64
N ARG A 346 -7.16 14.76 -12.81
CA ARG A 346 -6.49 13.97 -13.88
C ARG A 346 -5.10 14.50 -14.22
N ARG A 347 -4.94 15.83 -14.27
CA ARG A 347 -3.65 16.49 -14.53
C ARG A 347 -2.58 16.18 -13.47
N HIS A 348 -2.97 16.01 -12.20
CA HIS A 348 -2.05 15.62 -11.13
C HIS A 348 -1.60 14.17 -11.35
N GLY A 349 -2.53 13.28 -11.73
CA GLY A 349 -2.21 11.91 -12.09
C GLY A 349 -1.32 11.79 -13.32
N TYR A 350 -1.58 12.54 -14.40
CA TYR A 350 -0.68 12.55 -15.57
C TYR A 350 0.72 13.10 -15.23
N ALA A 351 0.82 14.09 -14.34
CA ALA A 351 2.10 14.61 -13.90
C ALA A 351 2.90 13.56 -13.08
N LEU A 352 2.24 12.84 -12.17
CA LEU A 352 2.87 11.77 -11.38
C LEU A 352 3.28 10.57 -12.26
N LEU A 353 2.43 10.13 -13.19
CA LEU A 353 2.76 9.12 -14.18
C LEU A 353 3.96 9.53 -15.04
N GLY A 354 3.99 10.81 -15.47
CA GLY A 354 5.09 11.37 -16.22
C GLY A 354 6.41 11.35 -15.42
N LEU A 355 6.36 11.70 -14.14
CA LEU A 355 7.51 11.67 -13.25
C LEU A 355 8.03 10.23 -13.05
N TYR A 356 7.13 9.27 -12.87
CA TYR A 356 7.47 7.85 -12.77
C TYR A 356 8.07 7.27 -14.06
N ALA A 357 7.51 7.65 -15.22
CA ALA A 357 8.05 7.27 -16.52
C ALA A 357 9.45 7.86 -16.76
N VAL A 358 9.69 9.12 -16.35
CA VAL A 358 11.02 9.74 -16.41
C VAL A 358 11.99 9.01 -15.48
N TYR A 359 11.57 8.67 -14.27
CA TYR A 359 12.37 7.86 -13.35
C TYR A 359 12.80 6.53 -13.99
N TRP A 360 11.87 5.76 -14.55
CA TRP A 360 12.19 4.49 -15.21
C TRP A 360 13.07 4.66 -16.44
N LEU A 361 12.81 5.67 -17.26
CA LEU A 361 13.63 5.96 -18.44
C LEU A 361 15.09 6.23 -18.02
N VAL A 362 15.30 7.06 -16.99
CA VAL A 362 16.63 7.34 -16.47
C VAL A 362 17.24 6.12 -15.80
N ALA A 363 16.46 5.36 -15.01
CA ALA A 363 16.90 4.13 -14.37
C ALA A 363 17.43 3.12 -15.42
N LEU A 364 16.67 2.88 -16.48
CA LEU A 364 17.04 1.95 -17.54
C LEU A 364 18.22 2.44 -18.39
N VAL A 365 18.27 3.72 -18.73
CA VAL A 365 19.31 4.26 -19.62
C VAL A 365 20.64 4.53 -18.90
N VAL A 366 20.59 5.03 -17.67
CA VAL A 366 21.79 5.50 -16.94
C VAL A 366 22.32 4.44 -15.99
N PHE A 367 21.43 3.70 -15.32
CA PHE A 367 21.80 2.71 -14.31
C PHE A 367 21.69 1.27 -14.81
N GLY A 368 21.01 1.04 -15.94
CA GLY A 368 21.16 -0.14 -16.80
C GLY A 368 21.17 -1.48 -16.05
N GLY A 369 20.29 -1.63 -15.05
CA GLY A 369 20.11 -2.87 -14.32
C GLY A 369 18.98 -3.69 -14.93
N VAL A 370 19.30 -4.54 -15.89
CA VAL A 370 18.76 -5.90 -15.88
C VAL A 370 19.98 -6.80 -15.77
N PRO A 371 20.10 -7.64 -14.72
CA PRO A 371 21.04 -8.74 -14.76
C PRO A 371 20.61 -9.61 -15.95
N ILE A 372 21.32 -9.51 -17.07
CA ILE A 372 21.33 -10.58 -18.05
C ILE A 372 22.34 -11.58 -17.44
N PRO A 373 21.93 -12.80 -17.05
CA PRO A 373 22.90 -13.81 -16.69
C PRO A 373 23.87 -13.94 -17.86
N GLU A 374 25.16 -13.73 -17.59
CA GLU A 374 26.19 -14.02 -18.57
C GLU A 374 26.01 -15.48 -19.00
N ALA A 375 25.86 -15.69 -20.30
CA ALA A 375 25.79 -17.01 -20.90
C ALA A 375 26.98 -17.84 -20.43
N LEU A 376 26.70 -18.98 -19.77
CA LEU A 376 27.58 -20.14 -19.69
C LEU A 376 26.79 -21.42 -19.94
#